data_AF-A0A9P5VRK0-F1
#
_entry.id   AF-A0A9P5VRK0-F1
#
_cell.length_a   1.000
_cell.length_b   1.000
_cell.length_c   1.000
_cell.angle_alpha   90.00
_cell.angle_beta   90.00
_cell.angle_gamma   90.00
#
_symmetry.space_group_name_H-M   'P 1'
#
loop_
_entity.id
_entity.type
_entity.pdbx_description
1 polymer ?
#
loop_
_entity_poly.entity_id
_entity_poly.type
_entity_poly.pdbx_seq_one_letter_code
_entity_poly.pdbx_strand_id
1 'polypeptide(L)'
;MESHLMKLAAAIASSLEKFSERAQCFIYQYGNFTIPDPDGKKHYLNGIRTLGENIADNGGIRKTYWAWFERYLSDPQSTYYNNKRLQGLEEYSPEQMFFIQYARTWCTQPNPEGYKKALADVHSPG
;
A
#
# COMPACT_ATOMS: atom_id res chain seq x y z
N MET A 1 -1.22 25.27 34.25
CA MET A 1 -1.86 24.00 33.84
C MET A 1 -2.69 24.19 32.56
N GLU A 2 -3.54 25.22 32.48
CA GLU A 2 -4.33 25.55 31.27
C GLU A 2 -3.48 25.84 30.01
N SER A 3 -2.31 26.50 30.16
CA SER A 3 -1.43 26.81 29.01
C SER A 3 -0.80 25.59 28.34
N HIS A 4 -0.62 24.49 29.08
CA HIS A 4 -0.12 23.23 28.52
C HIS A 4 -1.23 22.45 27.80
N LEU A 5 -2.44 22.43 28.37
CA LEU A 5 -3.61 21.82 27.74
C LEU A 5 -3.95 22.47 26.40
N MET A 6 -3.90 23.82 26.32
CA MET A 6 -4.14 24.52 25.05
C MET A 6 -3.08 24.24 23.99
N LYS A 7 -1.79 24.14 24.38
CA LYS A 7 -0.72 23.76 23.45
C LYS A 7 -0.88 22.34 22.91
N LEU A 8 -1.26 21.40 23.79
CA LEU A 8 -1.52 20.01 23.40
C LEU A 8 -2.71 19.92 22.42
N ALA A 9 -3.82 20.61 22.72
CA ALA A 9 -4.98 20.65 21.83
C ALA A 9 -4.64 21.23 20.45
N ALA A 10 -3.87 22.32 20.40
CA ALA A 10 -3.41 22.91 19.14
C ALA A 10 -2.51 21.95 18.33
N ALA A 11 -1.62 21.21 19.00
CA ALA A 11 -0.76 20.23 18.34
C ALA A 11 -1.56 19.05 17.77
N ILE A 12 -2.57 18.56 18.49
CA ILE A 12 -3.47 17.50 18.02
C ILE A 12 -4.27 17.99 16.81
N ALA A 13 -4.87 19.18 16.89
CA ALA A 13 -5.64 19.76 15.79
C ALA A 13 -4.81 19.91 14.51
N SER A 14 -3.59 20.47 14.62
CA SER A 14 -2.69 20.61 13.47
C SER A 14 -2.24 19.26 12.89
N SER A 15 -2.04 18.25 13.74
CA SER A 15 -1.67 16.91 13.29
C SER A 15 -2.83 16.22 12.54
N LEU A 16 -4.06 16.40 13.04
CA LEU A 16 -5.26 15.85 12.41
C LEU A 16 -5.56 16.52 11.06
N GLU A 17 -5.36 17.83 10.95
CA GLU A 17 -5.50 18.57 9.70
C GLU A 17 -4.53 18.03 8.64
N LYS A 18 -3.23 17.94 8.97
CA LYS A 18 -2.20 17.40 8.06
C LYS A 18 -2.44 15.93 7.70
N PHE A 19 -2.97 15.14 8.62
CA PHE A 19 -3.37 13.77 8.33
C PHE A 19 -4.50 13.75 7.30
N SER A 20 -5.52 14.58 7.51
CA SER A 20 -6.70 14.67 6.62
C SER A 20 -6.32 15.15 5.22
N GLU A 21 -5.44 16.14 5.10
CA GLU A 21 -4.89 16.60 3.81
C GLU A 21 -4.21 15.47 3.03
N ARG A 22 -3.41 14.64 3.69
CA ARG A 22 -2.72 13.51 3.05
C ARG A 22 -3.67 12.37 2.73
N ALA A 23 -4.60 12.08 3.62
CA ALA A 23 -5.65 11.08 3.39
C ALA A 23 -6.49 11.43 2.16
N GLN A 24 -6.76 12.73 1.95
CA GLN A 24 -7.50 13.22 0.80
C GLN A 24 -6.81 12.89 -0.55
N CYS A 25 -5.48 12.86 -0.58
CA CYS A 25 -4.73 12.43 -1.77
C CYS A 25 -5.05 10.97 -2.14
N PHE A 26 -5.09 10.07 -1.15
CA PHE A 26 -5.46 8.66 -1.36
C PHE A 26 -6.91 8.50 -1.84
N ILE A 27 -7.85 9.26 -1.27
CA ILE A 27 -9.25 9.25 -1.71
C ILE A 27 -9.33 9.59 -3.20
N TYR A 28 -8.66 10.65 -3.64
CA TYR A 28 -8.68 11.08 -5.04
C TYR A 28 -7.94 10.13 -5.97
N GLN A 29 -6.76 9.65 -5.57
CA GLN A 29 -5.97 8.72 -6.36
C GLN A 29 -6.75 7.44 -6.63
N TYR A 30 -7.24 6.78 -5.57
CA TYR A 30 -7.91 5.50 -5.70
C TYR A 30 -9.32 5.64 -6.26
N GLY A 31 -10.01 6.75 -5.98
CA GLY A 31 -11.30 7.06 -6.58
C GLY A 31 -11.26 7.23 -8.11
N ASN A 32 -10.09 7.48 -8.69
CA ASN A 32 -9.90 7.57 -10.14
C ASN A 32 -9.56 6.23 -10.81
N PHE A 33 -9.32 5.16 -10.04
CA PHE A 33 -9.16 3.84 -10.61
C PHE A 33 -10.50 3.22 -10.99
N THR A 34 -10.48 2.42 -12.05
CA THR A 34 -11.65 1.69 -12.52
C THR A 34 -11.37 0.21 -12.64
N ILE A 35 -12.35 -0.62 -12.30
CA ILE A 35 -12.33 -2.06 -12.53
C ILE A 35 -13.42 -2.47 -13.52
N PRO A 36 -13.09 -3.22 -14.59
CA PRO A 36 -14.08 -3.72 -15.53
C PRO A 36 -14.90 -4.84 -14.87
N ASP A 37 -16.21 -4.80 -15.03
CA ASP A 37 -17.08 -5.92 -14.71
C ASP A 37 -16.93 -7.06 -15.74
N PRO A 38 -17.57 -8.22 -15.53
CA PRO A 38 -17.49 -9.34 -16.48
C PRO A 38 -17.97 -9.02 -17.91
N ASP A 39 -18.80 -7.99 -18.08
CA ASP A 39 -19.32 -7.52 -19.37
C ASP A 39 -18.43 -6.39 -19.96
N GLY A 40 -17.33 -6.04 -19.28
CA GLY A 40 -16.37 -5.02 -19.71
C GLY A 40 -16.72 -3.59 -19.31
N LYS A 41 -17.80 -3.37 -18.57
CA LYS A 41 -18.19 -2.04 -18.09
C LYS A 41 -17.28 -1.61 -16.94
N LYS A 42 -16.76 -0.39 -17.00
CA LYS A 42 -15.87 0.15 -15.96
C LYS A 42 -16.66 0.71 -14.77
N HIS A 43 -16.20 0.37 -13.56
CA HIS A 43 -16.72 0.91 -12.31
C HIS A 43 -15.58 1.59 -11.54
N TYR A 44 -15.81 2.83 -11.10
CA TYR A 44 -14.86 3.55 -10.24
C TYR A 44 -14.81 2.93 -8.85
N LEU A 45 -13.62 2.85 -8.27
CA LEU A 45 -13.47 2.47 -6.87
C LEU A 45 -13.99 3.60 -5.96
N ASN A 46 -14.47 3.23 -4.77
CA ASN A 46 -14.86 4.20 -3.76
C ASN A 46 -13.65 4.52 -2.88
N GLY A 47 -12.90 5.57 -3.24
CA GLY A 47 -11.69 5.98 -2.52
C GLY A 47 -11.90 6.35 -1.04
N ILE A 48 -13.12 6.69 -0.62
CA ILE A 48 -13.45 6.90 0.80
C ILE A 48 -13.57 5.55 1.50
N ARG A 49 -14.30 4.60 0.90
CA ARG A 49 -14.49 3.25 1.46
C ARG A 49 -13.16 2.52 1.64
N THR A 50 -12.26 2.65 0.66
CA THR A 50 -10.99 1.93 0.66
C THR A 50 -9.85 2.68 1.37
N LEU A 51 -10.12 3.85 1.94
CA LEU A 51 -9.10 4.76 2.45
C LEU A 51 -8.19 4.12 3.51
N GLY A 52 -8.78 3.41 4.47
CA GLY A 52 -8.04 2.79 5.57
C GLY A 52 -6.99 1.80 5.07
N GLU A 53 -7.42 0.86 4.23
CA GLU A 53 -6.56 -0.17 3.64
C GLU A 53 -5.54 0.44 2.66
N ASN A 54 -5.94 1.42 1.85
CA ASN A 54 -5.01 2.11 0.96
C ASN A 54 -3.88 2.82 1.72
N ILE A 55 -4.18 3.46 2.87
CA ILE A 55 -3.17 4.04 3.76
C ILE A 55 -2.29 2.94 4.34
N ALA A 56 -2.90 1.83 4.78
CA ALA A 56 -2.18 0.69 5.37
C ALA A 56 -1.20 0.06 4.37
N ASP A 57 -1.61 -0.21 3.13
CA ASP A 57 -0.78 -0.80 2.08
C ASP A 57 0.41 0.09 1.73
N ASN A 58 0.16 1.39 1.49
CA ASN A 58 1.22 2.34 1.14
C ASN A 58 2.19 2.60 2.30
N GLY A 59 1.68 2.64 3.52
CA GLY A 59 2.51 2.74 4.73
C GLY A 59 3.34 1.48 4.96
N GLY A 60 2.70 0.31 4.86
CA GLY A 60 3.25 -1.00 5.10
C GLY A 60 4.37 -1.35 4.12
N ILE A 61 4.14 -1.18 2.81
CA ILE A 61 5.18 -1.46 1.81
C ILE A 61 6.38 -0.52 2.00
N ARG A 62 6.15 0.77 2.28
CA ARG A 62 7.23 1.73 2.51
C ARG A 62 8.08 1.28 3.70
N LYS A 63 7.45 0.96 4.84
CA LYS A 63 8.19 0.54 6.04
C LYS A 63 8.94 -0.78 5.84
N THR A 64 8.30 -1.74 5.20
CA THR A 64 8.89 -3.05 4.91
C THR A 64 10.07 -2.94 3.96
N TYR A 65 9.96 -2.10 2.93
CA TYR A 65 11.06 -1.84 2.00
C TYR A 65 12.28 -1.26 2.71
N TRP A 66 12.11 -0.23 3.54
CA TRP A 66 13.24 0.36 4.28
C TRP A 66 13.91 -0.66 5.21
N ALA A 67 13.12 -1.44 5.96
CA ALA A 67 13.66 -2.48 6.83
C ALA A 67 14.42 -3.57 6.05
N TRP A 68 13.87 -4.00 4.92
CA TRP A 68 14.54 -4.96 4.04
C TRP A 68 15.81 -4.39 3.43
N PHE A 69 15.78 -3.13 2.98
CA PHE A 69 16.90 -2.46 2.32
C PHE A 69 18.08 -2.24 3.28
N GLU A 70 17.82 -1.78 4.51
CA GLU A 70 18.84 -1.66 5.55
C GLU A 70 19.50 -3.01 5.85
N ARG A 71 18.70 -4.08 6.00
CA ARG A 71 19.23 -5.44 6.18
C ARG A 71 20.04 -5.90 4.97
N TYR A 72 19.57 -5.64 3.75
CA TYR A 72 20.29 -6.00 2.53
C TYR A 72 21.66 -5.31 2.44
N LEU A 73 21.73 -4.01 2.75
CA LEU A 73 22.99 -3.26 2.76
C LEU A 73 23.97 -3.73 3.85
N SER A 74 23.47 -4.30 4.94
CA SER A 74 24.32 -4.89 5.99
C SER A 74 24.97 -6.22 5.61
N ASP A 75 24.46 -6.90 4.57
CA ASP A 75 25.01 -8.16 4.03
C ASP A 75 24.74 -8.29 2.52
N PRO A 76 25.39 -7.46 1.69
CA PRO A 76 25.13 -7.43 0.25
C PRO A 76 25.62 -8.71 -0.44
N GLN A 77 26.61 -9.39 0.15
CA GLN A 77 27.15 -10.65 -0.35
C GLN A 77 26.39 -11.88 0.15
N SER A 78 25.30 -11.70 0.90
CA SER A 78 24.42 -12.79 1.35
C SER A 78 25.18 -13.87 2.14
N THR A 79 26.16 -13.46 2.95
CA THR A 79 26.99 -14.35 3.77
C THR A 79 26.30 -14.82 5.05
N TYR A 80 25.37 -14.03 5.58
CA TYR A 80 24.66 -14.28 6.83
C TYR A 80 23.14 -14.35 6.65
N TYR A 81 22.56 -13.38 5.95
CA TYR A 81 21.11 -13.21 5.80
C TYR A 81 20.51 -13.94 4.59
N ASN A 82 21.32 -14.69 3.85
CA ASN A 82 20.92 -15.54 2.72
C ASN A 82 20.04 -14.81 1.66
N ASN A 83 20.37 -13.56 1.35
CA ASN A 83 19.79 -12.77 0.24
C ASN A 83 20.25 -13.26 -1.15
N LYS A 84 20.34 -14.59 -1.38
CA LYS A 84 20.77 -15.16 -2.65
C LYS A 84 19.80 -14.80 -3.77
N ARG A 85 20.33 -14.62 -4.98
CA ARG A 85 19.51 -14.46 -6.19
C ARG A 85 18.74 -15.76 -6.43
N LEU A 86 17.50 -15.62 -6.89
CA LEU A 86 16.67 -16.75 -7.28
C LEU A 86 17.11 -17.26 -8.65
N GLN A 87 17.19 -18.58 -8.79
CA GLN A 87 17.58 -19.21 -10.04
C GLN A 87 16.48 -18.99 -11.10
N GLY A 88 16.88 -18.58 -12.31
CA GLY A 88 15.98 -18.27 -13.42
C GLY A 88 15.32 -16.88 -13.34
N LEU A 89 15.81 -16.02 -12.43
CA LEU A 89 15.36 -14.63 -12.24
C LEU A 89 16.55 -13.70 -11.96
N GLU A 90 17.76 -14.10 -12.35
CA GLU A 90 19.01 -13.38 -12.08
C GLU A 90 19.10 -12.04 -12.80
N GLU A 91 18.28 -11.82 -13.84
CA GLU A 91 18.17 -10.55 -14.56
C GLU A 91 17.56 -9.42 -13.71
N TYR A 92 16.85 -9.77 -12.63
CA TYR A 92 16.26 -8.79 -11.73
C TYR A 92 17.20 -8.44 -10.59
N SER A 93 17.29 -7.14 -10.31
CA SER A 93 17.96 -6.64 -9.11
C SER A 93 17.21 -7.11 -7.84
N PRO A 94 17.87 -7.14 -6.68
CA PRO A 94 17.20 -7.52 -5.43
C PRO A 94 16.06 -6.56 -5.08
N GLU A 95 16.22 -5.28 -5.42
CA GLU A 95 15.18 -4.26 -5.25
C GLU A 95 13.99 -4.53 -6.17
N GLN A 96 14.23 -4.85 -7.45
CA GLN A 96 13.16 -5.27 -8.34
C GLN A 96 12.47 -6.53 -7.82
N MET A 97 13.23 -7.50 -7.31
CA MET A 97 12.69 -8.74 -6.74
C MET A 97 11.80 -8.49 -5.51
N PHE A 98 12.15 -7.51 -4.66
CA PHE A 98 11.30 -7.09 -3.55
C PHE A 98 9.91 -6.67 -4.05
N PHE A 99 9.86 -5.77 -5.05
CA PHE A 99 8.59 -5.27 -5.58
C PHE A 99 7.85 -6.32 -6.42
N ILE A 100 8.55 -7.20 -7.12
CA ILE A 100 7.94 -8.35 -7.82
C ILE A 100 7.25 -9.26 -6.81
N GLN A 101 7.92 -9.61 -5.71
CA GLN A 101 7.31 -10.44 -4.68
C GLN A 101 6.14 -9.72 -3.99
N TYR A 102 6.25 -8.43 -3.71
CA TYR A 102 5.10 -7.66 -3.20
C TYR A 102 3.92 -7.69 -4.17
N ALA A 103 4.13 -7.42 -5.46
CA ALA A 103 3.06 -7.45 -6.46
C ALA A 103 2.42 -8.84 -6.57
N ARG A 104 3.22 -9.90 -6.47
CA ARG A 104 2.74 -11.28 -6.55
C ARG A 104 1.72 -11.65 -5.47
N THR A 105 1.76 -11.03 -4.28
CA THR A 105 0.75 -11.30 -3.24
C THR A 105 -0.64 -10.80 -3.60
N TRP A 106 -0.74 -9.88 -4.57
CA TRP A 106 -1.99 -9.29 -5.03
C TRP A 106 -2.54 -9.95 -6.30
N CYS A 107 -1.81 -10.88 -6.91
CA CYS A 107 -2.29 -11.59 -8.10
C CYS A 107 -3.60 -12.34 -7.80
N THR A 108 -4.71 -11.79 -8.28
CA THR A 108 -6.04 -12.39 -8.17
C THR A 108 -6.81 -12.26 -9.49
N GLN A 109 -7.74 -13.17 -9.73
CA GLN A 109 -8.66 -13.10 -10.87
C GLN A 109 -10.07 -13.40 -10.38
N PRO A 110 -10.89 -12.38 -10.07
CA PRO A 110 -12.23 -12.59 -9.53
C PRO A 110 -13.17 -13.14 -10.60
N ASN A 111 -14.02 -14.09 -10.20
CA ASN A 111 -15.20 -14.47 -10.99
C ASN A 111 -16.30 -13.38 -10.87
N PRO A 112 -17.42 -13.46 -11.62
CA PRO A 112 -18.48 -12.45 -11.57
C PRO A 112 -19.04 -12.14 -10.17
N GLU A 113 -19.10 -13.13 -9.29
CA GLU A 113 -19.58 -12.94 -7.91
C GLU A 113 -18.49 -12.28 -7.04
N GLY A 114 -17.24 -12.70 -7.21
CA GLY A 114 -16.06 -12.09 -6.59
C GLY A 114 -15.91 -10.61 -6.96
N TYR A 115 -16.22 -10.24 -8.21
CA TYR A 115 -16.24 -8.84 -8.65
C TYR A 115 -17.24 -7.99 -7.86
N LYS A 116 -18.46 -8.49 -7.66
CA LYS A 116 -19.49 -7.79 -6.86
C LYS A 116 -19.06 -7.62 -5.40
N LYS A 117 -18.39 -8.64 -4.85
CA LYS A 117 -17.82 -8.57 -3.49
C LYS A 117 -16.71 -7.53 -3.42
N ALA A 118 -15.79 -7.52 -4.39
CA ALA A 118 -14.69 -6.56 -4.47
C ALA A 118 -15.17 -5.09 -4.54
N LEU A 119 -16.25 -4.81 -5.28
CA LEU A 119 -16.84 -3.46 -5.31
C LEU A 119 -17.44 -3.00 -3.96
N ALA A 120 -17.81 -3.94 -3.10
CA ALA A 120 -18.37 -3.66 -1.78
C ALA A 120 -17.32 -3.74 -0.66
N ASP A 121 -16.12 -4.26 -0.96
CA ASP A 121 -15.03 -4.48 -0.01
C ASP A 121 -14.39 -3.15 0.45
N VAL A 122 -13.73 -3.19 1.60
CA VAL A 122 -12.88 -2.11 2.11
C VAL A 122 -11.48 -2.14 1.52
N HIS A 123 -11.05 -3.25 0.92
CA HIS A 123 -9.77 -3.34 0.21
C HIS A 123 -9.95 -2.94 -1.25
N SER A 124 -8.98 -2.22 -1.79
CA SER A 124 -8.88 -2.07 -3.24
C SER A 124 -8.58 -3.44 -3.87
N PRO A 125 -9.15 -3.77 -5.04
CA PRO A 125 -8.84 -5.02 -5.73
C PRO A 125 -7.36 -5.11 -6.11
N GLY A 126 -6.78 -6.31 -5.99
CA GLY A 126 -5.41 -6.64 -6.41
C GLY A 126 -5.26 -6.86 -7.90
#